data_AF-A0A1M5QPH8-F1
#
_entry.id   AF-A0A1M5QPH8-F1
#
_cell.length_a   1.000
_cell.length_b   1.000
_cell.length_c   1.000
_cell.angle_alpha   90.00
_cell.angle_beta   90.00
_cell.angle_gamma   90.00
#
_symmetry.space_group_name_H-M   'P 1'
#
loop_
_entity.id
_entity.type
_entity.pdbx_description
1 polymer ?
#
loop_
_entity_poly.entity_id
_entity_poly.type
_entity_poly.pdbx_seq_one_letter_code
_entity_poly.pdbx_strand_id
1 'polypeptide(L)'
;MKNYKNEVLLFVLLILISIFLVNVLLENRIVKVAKESYSRIFNPFFLLRKVLNELMERKEVTYEVNLFDSKLDVLEVLSYSIDGIYFYEIKKPGIVLTVDGKFVGIAKTTGKYVYVKKWWYDTINVTIITGSFELEAIIKDGKLIIEDEVDVKSGEVYLSKYSPYGYLLYKQGISLGNIKDGIFFKNLPNISFKTKFILLPDYIKGRG
;
A
#
# COMPACT_ATOMS: atom_id res chain seq x y z
N MET A 1 1.07 26.97 -42.95
CA MET A 1 0.87 27.12 -41.48
C MET A 1 0.06 26.00 -40.80
N LYS A 2 -0.13 24.82 -41.43
CA LYS A 2 -0.89 23.68 -40.86
C LYS A 2 0.00 22.55 -40.29
N ASN A 3 1.21 22.35 -40.83
CA ASN A 3 2.12 21.25 -40.43
C ASN A 3 2.84 21.48 -39.10
N TYR A 4 3.25 22.72 -38.79
CA TYR A 4 3.90 23.05 -37.51
C TYR A 4 3.07 22.66 -36.29
N LYS A 5 1.75 22.74 -36.36
CA LYS A 5 0.87 22.41 -35.23
C LYS A 5 0.86 20.90 -34.95
N ASN A 6 0.91 20.08 -36.00
CA ASN A 6 0.97 18.62 -35.88
C ASN A 6 2.35 18.16 -35.43
N GLU A 7 3.41 18.76 -35.95
CA GLU A 7 4.79 18.47 -35.54
C GLU A 7 5.04 18.84 -34.08
N VAL A 8 4.55 20.00 -33.63
CA VAL A 8 4.59 20.41 -32.22
C VAL A 8 3.79 19.44 -31.35
N LEU A 9 2.60 19.00 -31.79
CA LEU A 9 1.82 18.01 -31.04
C LEU A 9 2.55 16.67 -30.93
N LEU A 10 3.18 16.22 -32.01
CA LEU A 10 3.91 14.96 -32.06
C LEU A 10 5.18 15.02 -31.19
N PHE A 11 5.85 16.18 -31.18
CA PHE A 11 7.00 16.43 -30.34
C PHE A 11 6.62 16.46 -28.85
N VAL A 12 5.51 17.14 -28.51
CA VAL A 12 4.96 17.13 -27.15
C VAL A 12 4.56 15.71 -26.74
N LEU A 13 3.94 14.93 -27.64
CA LEU A 13 3.59 13.52 -27.38
C LEU A 13 4.85 12.67 -27.16
N LEU A 14 5.89 12.83 -27.97
CA LEU A 14 7.17 12.14 -27.82
C LEU A 14 7.86 12.49 -26.50
N ILE A 15 7.82 13.76 -26.08
CA ILE A 15 8.33 14.18 -24.78
C ILE A 15 7.53 13.50 -23.66
N LEU A 16 6.20 13.49 -23.73
CA LEU A 16 5.34 12.83 -22.73
C LEU A 16 5.58 11.32 -22.68
N ILE A 17 5.72 10.64 -23.81
CA ILE A 17 6.06 9.21 -23.90
C ILE A 17 7.45 8.96 -23.34
N SER A 18 8.42 9.83 -23.62
CA SER A 18 9.79 9.69 -23.13
C SER A 18 9.85 9.87 -21.60
N ILE A 19 9.15 10.88 -21.06
CA ILE A 19 8.99 11.07 -19.61
C ILE A 19 8.29 9.86 -18.99
N PHE A 20 7.27 9.32 -19.64
CA PHE A 20 6.56 8.11 -19.19
C PHE A 20 7.48 6.89 -19.15
N LEU A 21 8.24 6.63 -20.22
CA LEU A 21 9.18 5.52 -20.31
C LEU A 21 10.29 5.66 -19.27
N VAL A 22 10.84 6.86 -19.09
CA VAL A 22 11.83 7.15 -18.05
C VAL A 22 11.26 6.92 -16.66
N ASN A 23 9.99 7.30 -16.42
CA ASN A 23 9.33 7.07 -15.13
C ASN A 23 9.06 5.58 -14.86
N VAL A 24 8.68 4.82 -15.89
CA VAL A 24 8.48 3.36 -15.84
C VAL A 24 9.82 2.63 -15.63
N LEU A 25 10.90 3.06 -16.30
CA LEU A 25 12.22 2.42 -16.24
C LEU A 25 13.01 2.76 -14.98
N LEU A 26 12.80 3.94 -14.38
CA LEU A 26 13.59 4.41 -13.23
C LEU A 26 12.92 4.20 -11.86
N GLU A 27 11.91 3.33 -11.77
CA GLU A 27 11.20 3.02 -10.52
C GLU A 27 10.84 4.29 -9.69
N ASN A 28 10.36 5.34 -10.37
CA ASN A 28 9.83 6.56 -9.75
C ASN A 28 10.80 7.43 -8.89
N ARG A 29 12.12 7.42 -9.10
CA ARG A 29 13.04 8.32 -8.35
C ARG A 29 12.76 9.83 -8.50
N ILE A 30 12.11 10.26 -9.58
CA ILE A 30 11.80 11.68 -9.88
C ILE A 30 10.60 12.21 -9.06
N VAL A 31 9.81 11.32 -8.45
CA VAL A 31 8.52 11.65 -7.79
C VAL A 31 8.69 12.32 -6.41
N LYS A 32 9.92 12.47 -5.89
CA LYS A 32 10.17 12.97 -4.52
C LYS A 32 9.86 14.47 -4.30
N VAL A 33 9.74 15.29 -5.34
CA VAL A 33 9.75 16.76 -5.22
C VAL A 33 8.37 17.42 -5.22
N ALA A 34 7.28 16.73 -5.61
CA ALA A 34 6.01 17.41 -5.86
C ALA A 34 4.80 16.62 -5.32
N LYS A 35 4.54 16.73 -4.02
CA LYS A 35 3.54 15.93 -3.30
C LYS A 35 2.08 16.39 -3.45
N GLU A 36 1.81 17.58 -3.99
CA GLU A 36 0.43 18.13 -4.01
C GLU A 36 -0.09 18.58 -5.39
N SER A 37 0.77 19.06 -6.29
CA SER A 37 0.31 19.68 -7.56
C SER A 37 0.02 18.70 -8.72
N TYR A 38 0.32 17.40 -8.56
CA TYR A 38 0.48 16.48 -9.69
C TYR A 38 -0.70 15.53 -9.98
N SER A 39 -1.74 15.48 -9.14
CA SER A 39 -2.90 14.58 -9.38
C SER A 39 -3.62 14.85 -10.70
N ARG A 40 -3.61 16.11 -11.19
CA ARG A 40 -4.18 16.48 -12.50
C ARG A 40 -3.27 16.15 -13.68
N ILE A 41 -1.95 16.25 -13.52
CA ILE A 41 -0.97 16.02 -14.59
C ILE A 41 -0.78 14.53 -14.87
N PHE A 42 -0.92 13.67 -13.85
CA PHE A 42 -0.81 12.21 -14.03
C PHE A 42 -2.09 11.52 -14.48
N ASN A 43 -3.24 12.20 -14.46
CA ASN A 43 -4.51 11.66 -14.95
C ASN A 43 -4.46 11.13 -16.42
N PRO A 44 -3.85 11.83 -17.39
CA PRO A 44 -3.67 11.28 -18.73
C PRO A 44 -2.77 10.04 -18.78
N PHE A 45 -1.72 9.98 -17.95
CA PHE A 45 -0.85 8.79 -17.86
C PHE A 45 -1.55 7.61 -17.17
N PHE A 46 -2.45 7.90 -16.23
CA PHE A 46 -3.34 6.90 -15.63
C PHE A 46 -4.33 6.34 -16.65
N LEU A 47 -5.04 7.20 -17.38
CA LEU A 47 -5.96 6.76 -18.44
C LEU A 47 -5.22 5.93 -19.49
N LEU A 48 -4.02 6.35 -19.90
CA LEU A 48 -3.19 5.60 -20.83
C LEU A 48 -2.81 4.23 -20.26
N ARG A 49 -2.40 4.15 -18.98
CA ARG A 49 -2.09 2.88 -18.31
C ARG A 49 -3.32 1.99 -18.19
N LYS A 50 -4.49 2.54 -17.87
CA LYS A 50 -5.76 1.79 -17.78
C LYS A 50 -6.13 1.21 -19.14
N VAL A 51 -6.09 2.01 -20.21
CA VAL A 51 -6.32 1.56 -21.58
C VAL A 51 -5.31 0.47 -21.99
N LEU A 52 -4.02 0.65 -21.69
CA LEU A 52 -3.01 -0.36 -21.97
C LEU A 52 -3.24 -1.66 -21.19
N ASN A 53 -3.65 -1.56 -19.92
CA ASN A 53 -4.01 -2.72 -19.11
C ASN A 53 -5.27 -3.40 -19.64
N GLU A 54 -6.32 -2.67 -20.02
CA GLU A 54 -7.54 -3.22 -20.65
C GLU A 54 -7.24 -3.89 -22.01
N LEU A 55 -6.29 -3.36 -22.77
CA LEU A 55 -5.84 -3.95 -24.04
C LEU A 55 -4.97 -5.20 -23.84
N MET A 56 -4.19 -5.27 -22.75
CA MET A 56 -3.29 -6.39 -22.46
C MET A 56 -3.93 -7.50 -21.59
N GLU A 57 -4.87 -7.16 -20.71
CA GLU A 57 -5.62 -8.10 -19.88
C GLU A 57 -6.98 -8.37 -20.53
N ARG A 58 -7.14 -9.58 -21.08
CA ARG A 58 -8.47 -10.11 -21.42
C ARG A 58 -9.31 -10.12 -20.14
N LYS A 59 -10.32 -9.23 -20.10
CA LYS A 59 -11.39 -9.08 -19.09
C LYS A 59 -10.91 -8.56 -17.74
N GLU A 60 -11.59 -7.52 -17.25
CA GLU A 60 -11.66 -7.22 -15.81
C GLU A 60 -12.15 -8.49 -15.11
N VAL A 61 -11.22 -9.25 -14.55
CA VAL A 61 -11.56 -10.36 -13.69
C VAL A 61 -11.78 -9.74 -12.33
N THR A 62 -13.04 -9.57 -11.93
CA THR A 62 -13.41 -9.37 -10.53
C THR A 62 -12.93 -10.62 -9.80
N TYR A 63 -11.78 -10.53 -9.13
CA TYR A 63 -11.29 -11.63 -8.33
C TYR A 63 -12.05 -11.58 -7.01
N GLU A 64 -13.05 -12.44 -6.86
CA GLU A 64 -13.63 -12.70 -5.55
C GLU A 64 -12.56 -13.37 -4.69
N VAL A 65 -12.00 -12.63 -3.75
CA VAL A 65 -11.06 -13.19 -2.77
C VAL A 65 -11.83 -13.43 -1.48
N ASN A 66 -11.96 -14.71 -1.11
CA ASN A 66 -12.46 -15.08 0.21
C ASN A 66 -11.34 -14.88 1.23
N LEU A 67 -11.28 -13.67 1.80
CA LEU A 67 -10.47 -13.35 2.97
C LEU A 67 -11.43 -12.88 4.05
N PHE A 68 -11.32 -13.42 5.27
CA PHE A 68 -12.19 -13.11 6.42
C PHE A 68 -13.69 -13.41 6.18
N ASP A 69 -14.01 -14.53 5.51
CA ASP A 69 -15.39 -14.96 5.19
C ASP A 69 -16.24 -13.90 4.46
N SER A 70 -15.58 -12.93 3.82
CA SER A 70 -16.20 -11.78 3.17
C SER A 70 -15.75 -11.66 1.73
N LYS A 71 -16.68 -11.33 0.83
CA LYS A 71 -16.34 -10.95 -0.55
C LYS A 71 -15.76 -9.53 -0.52
N LEU A 72 -14.49 -9.39 -0.87
CA LEU A 72 -13.81 -8.10 -0.91
C LEU A 72 -13.37 -7.77 -2.34
N ASP A 73 -13.65 -6.55 -2.77
CA ASP A 73 -13.24 -6.05 -4.07
C ASP A 73 -11.73 -5.77 -4.10
N VAL A 74 -11.09 -6.12 -5.21
CA VAL A 74 -9.69 -5.79 -5.46
C VAL A 74 -9.57 -4.29 -5.73
N LEU A 75 -8.64 -3.64 -5.03
CA LEU A 75 -8.35 -2.23 -5.23
C LEU A 75 -7.60 -1.99 -6.54
N GLU A 76 -8.01 -0.96 -7.28
CA GLU A 76 -7.32 -0.49 -8.46
C GLU A 76 -6.10 0.36 -8.06
N VAL A 77 -4.90 -0.09 -8.46
CA VAL A 77 -3.63 0.57 -8.14
C VAL A 77 -3.27 1.57 -9.23
N LEU A 78 -3.10 2.83 -8.84
CA LEU A 78 -2.70 3.92 -9.72
C LEU A 78 -1.19 3.93 -9.95
N SER A 79 -0.41 3.89 -8.88
CA SER A 79 1.05 3.96 -8.90
C SER A 79 1.67 3.50 -7.58
N TYR A 80 2.96 3.18 -7.62
CA TYR A 80 3.77 2.80 -6.47
C TYR A 80 4.81 3.89 -6.20
N SER A 81 4.94 4.36 -4.95
CA SER A 81 6.10 5.15 -4.53
C SER A 81 7.05 4.26 -3.72
N ILE A 82 8.17 4.80 -3.26
CA ILE A 82 9.06 4.10 -2.31
C ILE A 82 8.29 3.85 -1.01
N ASP A 83 7.62 4.87 -0.49
CA ASP A 83 7.00 4.91 0.85
C ASP A 83 5.52 4.54 0.90
N GLY A 84 4.84 4.37 -0.24
CA GLY A 84 3.39 4.11 -0.29
C GLY A 84 2.88 3.63 -1.64
N ILE A 85 1.56 3.59 -1.77
CA ILE A 85 0.81 3.15 -2.95
C ILE A 85 -0.38 4.09 -3.13
N TYR A 86 -0.64 4.51 -4.36
CA TYR A 86 -1.83 5.27 -4.72
C TYR A 86 -2.92 4.32 -5.23
N PHE A 87 -4.11 4.43 -4.67
CA PHE A 87 -5.29 3.65 -5.05
C PHE A 87 -6.38 4.56 -5.63
N TYR A 88 -7.12 4.01 -6.59
CA TYR A 88 -8.30 4.64 -7.15
C TYR A 88 -9.53 4.30 -6.30
N GLU A 89 -10.36 5.31 -6.04
CA GLU A 89 -11.72 5.17 -5.50
C GLU A 89 -11.84 4.34 -4.20
N ILE A 90 -11.12 4.74 -3.14
CA ILE A 90 -11.35 4.17 -1.80
C ILE A 90 -12.61 4.80 -1.19
N LYS A 91 -13.65 3.99 -1.01
CA LYS A 91 -14.97 4.42 -0.50
C LYS A 91 -15.09 4.47 1.02
N LYS A 92 -14.25 3.70 1.73
CA LYS A 92 -14.26 3.60 3.20
C LYS A 92 -12.83 3.62 3.75
N PRO A 93 -12.58 4.20 4.93
CA PRO A 93 -11.30 4.00 5.61
C PRO A 93 -11.15 2.52 6.00
N GLY A 94 -9.92 2.05 6.13
CA GLY A 94 -9.66 0.64 6.40
C GLY A 94 -8.18 0.28 6.35
N ILE A 95 -7.88 -1.00 6.52
CA ILE A 95 -6.55 -1.53 6.27
C ILE A 95 -6.45 -2.08 4.85
N VAL A 96 -5.29 -1.87 4.24
CA VAL A 96 -4.95 -2.44 2.95
C VAL A 96 -4.11 -3.69 3.18
N LEU A 97 -4.57 -4.79 2.61
CA LEU A 97 -3.87 -6.07 2.60
C LEU A 97 -3.56 -6.46 1.16
N THR A 98 -2.52 -7.26 0.98
CA THR A 98 -2.39 -8.04 -0.25
C THR A 98 -3.36 -9.22 -0.23
N VAL A 99 -3.66 -9.77 -1.41
CA VAL A 99 -4.53 -10.96 -1.54
C VAL A 99 -3.97 -12.23 -0.89
N ASP A 100 -2.67 -12.30 -0.60
CA ASP A 100 -2.03 -13.35 0.22
C ASP A 100 -2.08 -13.04 1.73
N GLY A 101 -2.82 -12.01 2.14
CA GLY A 101 -3.12 -11.71 3.54
C GLY A 101 -2.03 -10.90 4.27
N LYS A 102 -1.08 -10.28 3.57
CA LYS A 102 -0.04 -9.47 4.22
C LYS A 102 -0.49 -8.02 4.39
N PHE A 103 -0.20 -7.46 5.56
CA PHE A 103 -0.50 -6.07 5.86
C PHE A 103 0.40 -5.11 5.07
N VAL A 104 -0.23 -4.12 4.43
CA VAL A 104 0.46 -3.10 3.62
C VAL A 104 0.45 -1.77 4.34
N GLY A 105 -0.72 -1.31 4.79
CA GLY A 105 -0.87 0.00 5.43
C GLY A 105 -2.32 0.34 5.72
N ILE A 106 -2.57 1.59 6.14
CA ILE A 106 -3.90 2.07 6.55
C ILE A 106 -4.38 3.17 5.60
N ALA A 107 -5.53 2.94 4.97
CA ALA A 107 -6.27 3.97 4.24
C ALA A 107 -7.05 4.84 5.24
N LYS A 108 -6.42 5.94 5.68
CA LYS A 108 -7.00 6.87 6.67
C LYS A 108 -8.08 7.78 6.07
N THR A 109 -8.02 8.02 4.77
CA THR A 109 -8.93 8.92 4.03
C THR A 109 -9.67 8.16 2.93
N THR A 110 -10.80 8.71 2.49
CA THR A 110 -11.56 8.23 1.34
C THR A 110 -11.46 9.22 0.19
N GLY A 111 -11.77 8.76 -1.03
CA GLY A 111 -11.82 9.62 -2.20
C GLY A 111 -11.35 8.93 -3.47
N LYS A 112 -11.36 9.69 -4.56
CA LYS A 112 -10.99 9.22 -5.91
C LYS A 112 -9.51 8.83 -6.01
N TYR A 113 -8.64 9.52 -5.28
CA TYR A 113 -7.21 9.30 -5.27
C TYR A 113 -6.74 9.23 -3.82
N VAL A 114 -6.41 8.04 -3.33
CA VAL A 114 -6.00 7.86 -1.94
C VAL A 114 -4.59 7.29 -1.87
N TYR A 115 -3.76 7.93 -1.07
CA TYR A 115 -2.41 7.49 -0.78
C TYR A 115 -2.38 6.66 0.50
N VAL A 116 -1.84 5.45 0.41
CA VAL A 116 -1.64 4.55 1.54
C VAL A 116 -0.14 4.36 1.75
N LYS A 117 0.35 4.83 2.90
CA LYS A 117 1.75 4.68 3.29
C LYS A 117 2.01 3.22 3.68
N LYS A 118 3.13 2.65 3.22
CA LYS A 118 3.52 1.29 3.60
C LYS A 118 3.96 1.29 5.06
N TRP A 119 3.52 0.32 5.84
CA TRP A 119 3.68 0.34 7.29
C TRP A 119 5.14 0.43 7.75
N TRP A 120 6.08 -0.13 6.98
CA TRP A 120 7.51 -0.10 7.29
C TRP A 120 8.19 1.24 6.97
N TYR A 121 7.44 2.21 6.44
CA TYR A 121 7.84 3.61 6.38
C TYR A 121 6.98 4.48 7.29
N ASP A 122 6.02 3.90 8.03
CA ASP A 122 5.13 4.64 8.92
C ASP A 122 5.53 4.48 10.40
N THR A 123 4.83 5.22 11.25
CA THR A 123 4.86 5.02 12.70
C THR A 123 3.59 4.28 13.11
N ILE A 124 3.73 3.07 13.63
CA ILE A 124 2.61 2.24 14.08
C ILE A 124 2.89 1.61 15.44
N ASN A 125 1.86 1.48 16.26
CA ASN A 125 1.92 0.72 17.51
C ASN A 125 1.80 -0.77 17.18
N VAL A 126 2.60 -1.58 17.87
CA VAL A 126 2.67 -3.02 17.69
C VAL A 126 2.61 -3.74 19.03
N THR A 127 2.11 -4.97 19.02
CA THR A 127 2.22 -5.88 20.15
C THR A 127 3.26 -6.94 19.82
N ILE A 128 4.21 -7.16 20.73
CA ILE A 128 5.16 -8.26 20.67
C ILE A 128 4.64 -9.37 21.56
N ILE A 129 4.51 -10.58 20.99
CA ILE A 129 4.07 -11.76 21.72
C ILE A 129 5.23 -12.73 21.80
N THR A 130 5.68 -12.99 23.03
CA THR A 130 6.72 -13.98 23.32
C THR A 130 6.09 -15.24 23.90
N GLY A 131 6.90 -16.26 24.18
CA GLY A 131 6.41 -17.47 24.87
C GLY A 131 6.01 -17.24 26.34
N SER A 132 6.38 -16.11 26.95
CA SER A 132 6.23 -15.85 28.38
C SER A 132 5.45 -14.59 28.72
N PHE A 133 5.44 -13.59 27.84
CA PHE A 133 4.74 -12.32 28.05
C PHE A 133 4.38 -11.64 26.72
N GLU A 134 3.50 -10.64 26.81
CA GLU A 134 3.18 -9.72 25.73
C GLU A 134 3.55 -8.29 26.15
N LEU A 135 4.02 -7.45 25.22
CA LEU A 135 4.27 -6.03 25.47
C LEU A 135 3.99 -5.15 24.26
N GLU A 136 3.73 -3.87 24.49
CA GLU A 136 3.55 -2.87 23.43
C GLU A 136 4.89 -2.25 23.02
N ALA A 137 5.02 -2.00 21.73
CA ALA A 137 6.19 -1.37 21.14
C ALA A 137 5.76 -0.48 19.97
N ILE A 138 6.72 0.26 19.42
CA ILE A 138 6.49 1.12 18.27
C ILE A 138 7.39 0.67 17.13
N ILE A 139 6.82 0.57 15.93
CA ILE A 139 7.62 0.56 14.70
C ILE A 139 7.64 1.97 14.16
N LYS A 140 8.85 2.49 13.91
CA LYS A 140 9.07 3.80 13.28
C LYS A 140 10.08 3.66 12.16
N ASP A 141 9.69 3.99 10.94
CA ASP A 141 10.52 3.87 9.73
C ASP A 141 11.13 2.44 9.60
N GLY A 142 10.34 1.44 9.98
CA GLY A 142 10.72 0.04 9.94
C GLY A 142 11.72 -0.37 11.02
N LYS A 143 12.01 0.45 12.02
CA LYS A 143 12.77 0.04 13.20
C LYS A 143 11.80 -0.25 14.34
N LEU A 144 11.99 -1.40 15.00
CA LEU A 144 11.26 -1.75 16.20
C LEU A 144 11.90 -1.01 17.39
N ILE A 145 11.08 -0.33 18.17
CA ILE A 145 11.46 0.45 19.34
C ILE A 145 10.65 -0.11 20.51
N ILE A 146 11.35 -0.69 21.48
CA ILE A 146 10.79 -1.20 22.73
C ILE A 146 11.18 -0.17 23.79
N GLU A 147 10.20 0.48 24.42
CA GLU A 147 10.44 1.51 25.44
C GLU A 147 10.69 0.91 26.82
N ASP A 148 10.17 -0.29 27.08
CA ASP A 148 10.38 -1.02 28.32
C ASP A 148 11.81 -1.57 28.42
N GLU A 149 12.38 -1.62 29.64
CA GLU A 149 13.70 -2.22 29.93
C GLU A 149 13.67 -3.76 29.89
N VAL A 150 13.06 -4.34 28.85
CA VAL A 150 12.91 -5.78 28.67
C VAL A 150 13.69 -6.23 27.44
N ASP A 151 14.64 -7.15 27.65
CA ASP A 151 15.39 -7.77 26.55
C ASP A 151 14.54 -8.86 25.87
N VAL A 152 14.07 -8.57 24.65
CA VAL A 152 13.26 -9.51 23.85
C VAL A 152 14.14 -10.24 22.85
N LYS A 153 14.49 -11.49 23.16
CA LYS A 153 15.29 -12.34 22.27
C LYS A 153 14.48 -13.00 21.16
N SER A 154 13.22 -13.33 21.42
CA SER A 154 12.35 -14.01 20.46
C SER A 154 10.87 -13.67 20.65
N GLY A 155 10.15 -13.50 19.57
CA GLY A 155 8.71 -13.26 19.60
C GLY A 155 8.13 -12.94 18.22
N GLU A 156 6.82 -12.99 18.11
CA GLU A 156 6.09 -12.53 16.91
C GLU A 156 5.61 -11.09 17.12
N VAL A 157 5.67 -10.29 16.06
CA VAL A 157 5.30 -8.87 16.10
C VAL A 157 4.01 -8.68 15.30
N TYR A 158 2.97 -8.18 15.94
CA TYR A 158 1.66 -7.91 15.34
C TYR A 158 1.35 -6.42 15.39
N LEU A 159 0.45 -5.96 14.51
CA LEU A 159 -0.17 -4.65 14.70
C LEU A 159 -0.85 -4.63 16.09
N SER A 160 -0.75 -3.51 16.81
CA SER A 160 -1.17 -3.42 18.22
C SER A 160 -2.56 -4.01 18.42
N LYS A 161 -2.67 -4.99 19.32
CA LYS A 161 -3.94 -5.66 19.67
C LYS A 161 -4.97 -4.69 20.28
N TYR A 162 -4.52 -3.53 20.76
CA TYR A 162 -5.40 -2.45 21.23
C TYR A 162 -5.98 -1.61 20.10
N SER A 163 -5.39 -1.70 18.89
CA SER A 163 -6.00 -1.13 17.70
C SER A 163 -7.11 -2.06 17.18
N PRO A 164 -8.19 -1.50 16.60
CA PRO A 164 -9.30 -2.29 16.05
C PRO A 164 -8.79 -3.39 15.11
N TYR A 165 -8.00 -2.98 14.13
CA TYR A 165 -7.46 -3.89 13.13
C TYR A 165 -6.43 -4.87 13.70
N GLY A 166 -5.63 -4.48 14.69
CA GLY A 166 -4.56 -5.32 15.20
C GLY A 166 -5.07 -6.58 15.88
N TYR A 167 -6.14 -6.49 16.67
CA TYR A 167 -6.76 -7.70 17.24
C TYR A 167 -7.30 -8.66 16.16
N LEU A 168 -7.91 -8.09 15.11
CA LEU A 168 -8.45 -8.88 13.99
C LEU A 168 -7.33 -9.58 13.21
N LEU A 169 -6.26 -8.85 12.88
CA LEU A 169 -5.09 -9.39 12.18
C LEU A 169 -4.37 -10.46 13.01
N TYR A 170 -4.23 -10.23 14.32
CA TYR A 170 -3.65 -11.20 15.26
C TYR A 170 -4.42 -12.53 15.24
N LYS A 171 -5.77 -12.49 15.34
CA LYS A 171 -6.60 -13.70 15.29
C LYS A 171 -6.44 -14.51 14.01
N GLN A 172 -6.02 -13.86 12.92
CA GLN A 172 -5.83 -14.46 11.61
C GLN A 172 -4.35 -14.82 11.34
N GLY A 173 -3.48 -14.68 12.36
CA GLY A 173 -2.07 -15.02 12.25
C GLY A 173 -1.26 -14.08 11.34
N ILE A 174 -1.77 -12.88 11.06
CA ILE A 174 -1.11 -11.92 10.16
C ILE A 174 -0.06 -11.14 10.98
N SER A 175 1.17 -11.64 11.01
CA SER A 175 2.30 -10.99 11.67
C SER A 175 3.02 -9.98 10.75
N LEU A 176 3.53 -8.91 11.35
CA LEU A 176 4.39 -7.91 10.70
C LEU A 176 5.84 -8.40 10.59
N GLY A 177 6.18 -9.45 11.31
CA GLY A 177 7.52 -10.01 11.39
C GLY A 177 7.75 -10.73 12.71
N ASN A 178 8.99 -11.15 12.91
CA ASN A 178 9.40 -11.83 14.13
C ASN A 178 10.77 -11.35 14.61
N ILE A 179 11.03 -11.60 15.88
CA ILE A 179 12.29 -11.32 16.54
C ILE A 179 13.04 -12.64 16.68
N LYS A 180 14.29 -12.67 16.25
CA LYS A 180 15.22 -13.79 16.49
C LYS A 180 16.57 -13.23 16.92
N ASP A 181 17.08 -13.72 18.04
CA ASP A 181 18.33 -13.25 18.66
C ASP A 181 18.34 -11.72 18.86
N GLY A 182 17.19 -11.15 19.25
CA GLY A 182 17.03 -9.70 19.46
C GLY A 182 16.91 -8.87 18.17
N ILE A 183 16.99 -9.50 16.99
CA ILE A 183 16.90 -8.83 15.70
C ILE A 183 15.49 -8.96 15.12
N PHE A 184 14.90 -7.83 14.73
CA PHE A 184 13.58 -7.81 14.09
C PHE A 184 13.66 -8.08 12.57
N PHE A 185 13.06 -9.19 12.16
CA PHE A 185 12.90 -9.60 10.77
C PHE A 185 11.48 -9.29 10.29
N LYS A 186 11.37 -8.36 9.34
CA LYS A 186 10.08 -7.92 8.80
C LYS A 186 9.49 -8.95 7.84
N ASN A 187 8.21 -9.23 8.00
CA ASN A 187 7.41 -9.97 7.03
C ASN A 187 6.81 -9.00 6.01
N LEU A 188 7.60 -8.59 5.02
CA LEU A 188 7.16 -7.66 3.99
C LEU A 188 6.37 -8.38 2.87
N PRO A 189 5.34 -7.72 2.29
CA PRO A 189 4.76 -8.18 1.04
C PRO A 189 5.71 -7.98 -0.14
N ASN A 190 5.71 -8.93 -1.07
CA ASN A 190 6.41 -8.76 -2.34
C ASN A 190 5.54 -7.92 -3.29
N ILE A 191 5.84 -6.63 -3.37
CA ILE A 191 5.06 -5.68 -4.18
C ILE A 191 5.63 -5.64 -5.60
N SER A 192 4.82 -6.08 -6.55
CA SER A 192 5.09 -6.01 -7.98
C SER A 192 3.85 -5.44 -8.70
N PHE A 193 3.98 -5.19 -9.99
CA PHE A 193 2.85 -4.76 -10.83
C PHE A 193 1.69 -5.77 -10.86
N LYS A 194 1.94 -7.05 -10.52
CA LYS A 194 0.92 -8.11 -10.46
C LYS A 194 0.27 -8.24 -9.09
N THR A 195 0.80 -7.56 -8.07
CA THR A 195 0.28 -7.65 -6.71
C THR A 195 -1.11 -7.03 -6.66
N LYS A 196 -2.06 -7.80 -6.14
CA LYS A 196 -3.44 -7.36 -5.93
C LYS A 196 -3.63 -7.01 -4.47
N PHE A 197 -4.46 -6.00 -4.24
CA PHE A 197 -4.73 -5.47 -2.91
C PHE A 197 -6.22 -5.51 -2.64
N ILE A 198 -6.57 -5.66 -1.38
CA ILE A 198 -7.94 -5.57 -0.89
C ILE A 198 -8.00 -4.54 0.23
N LEU A 199 -9.17 -3.92 0.38
CA LEU A 199 -9.47 -3.07 1.52
C LEU A 199 -10.35 -3.85 2.48
N LEU A 200 -9.89 -3.99 3.72
CA LEU A 200 -10.75 -4.40 4.82
C LEU A 200 -11.26 -3.12 5.52
N PRO A 201 -12.53 -2.75 5.32
CA PRO A 201 -13.07 -1.50 5.83
C PRO A 201 -13.13 -1.50 7.36
N ASP A 202 -13.10 -0.31 7.94
CA ASP A 202 -13.34 -0.13 9.37
C ASP A 202 -14.71 -0.69 9.76
N TYR A 203 -14.74 -1.57 10.76
CA TYR A 203 -15.97 -2.14 11.32
C TYR A 203 -16.41 -1.42 12.61
N ILE A 204 -15.67 -0.41 13.09
CA ILE A 204 -16.04 0.34 14.30
C ILE A 204 -17.12 1.40 14.04
N LYS A 205 -17.41 1.76 12.79
CA LYS A 205 -18.53 2.67 12.47
C LYS A 205 -19.85 1.93 12.29
N GLY A 206 -20.41 1.50 13.43
CA GLY A 206 -21.77 0.99 13.57
C GLY A 206 -22.43 1.30 14.92
N ARG A 207 -21.81 2.11 15.78
CA ARG A 207 -22.44 2.67 16.99
C ARG A 207 -22.48 4.18 16.87
N GLY A 208 -23.45 4.66 16.08
CA GLY A 208 -23.98 6.01 16.15
C GLY A 208 -25.33 5.97 16.83
#